data_AF-A0A1Q7CJI6-F1
#
_entry.id   AF-A0A1Q7CJI6-F1
#
_cell.length_a   1.000
_cell.length_b   1.000
_cell.length_c   1.000
_cell.angle_alpha   90.00
_cell.angle_beta   90.00
_cell.angle_gamma   90.00
#
_symmetry.space_group_name_H-M   'P 1'
#
loop_
_entity.id
_entity.type
_entity.pdbx_description
1 polymer ?
#
loop_
_entity_poly.entity_id
_entity_poly.type
_entity_poly.pdbx_seq_one_letter_code
_entity_poly.pdbx_strand_id
1 'polypeptide(L)'
;MKPDLAIRLLPMMAAFGFVEVVWRPSWTGLSLGRLDAQLLFGAVTAPALFVAATWVQLLLTRRRGAIGVPSGPGDAWFQAGFYLVNGPIEEAFFRGLVQGGLGALIGPPAGFVAGTLAYVLYHRLGWSWPETLATALVGVPLGLAFWLLPGPPSLLGVSIAHVAATCGFLGPGPYLLWKLRLVR
;
A
#
# COMPACT_ATOMS: atom_id res chain seq x y z
N MET A 1 1.01 -16.83 3.36
CA MET A 1 0.71 -15.84 4.42
C MET A 1 1.53 -16.02 5.70
N LYS A 2 1.61 -17.20 6.33
CA LYS A 2 2.40 -17.38 7.57
C LYS A 2 3.88 -16.93 7.49
N PRO A 3 4.62 -17.15 6.39
CA PRO A 3 6.00 -16.62 6.27
C PRO A 3 6.01 -15.10 6.14
N ASP A 4 5.02 -14.55 5.44
CA ASP A 4 4.93 -13.12 5.12
C ASP A 4 4.66 -12.28 6.38
N LEU A 5 3.74 -12.73 7.22
CA LEU A 5 3.42 -12.03 8.47
C LEU A 5 4.61 -12.01 9.43
N ALA A 6 5.33 -13.12 9.59
CA ALA A 6 6.46 -13.21 10.51
C ALA A 6 7.72 -12.50 10.02
N ILE A 7 8.01 -12.56 8.72
CA ILE A 7 9.28 -12.07 8.15
C ILE A 7 9.16 -10.60 7.69
N ARG A 8 7.98 -10.16 7.24
CA ARG A 8 7.78 -8.81 6.68
C ARG A 8 6.95 -7.92 7.59
N LEU A 9 5.72 -8.32 7.91
CA LEU A 9 4.78 -7.44 8.62
C LEU A 9 5.12 -7.24 10.09
N LEU A 10 5.52 -8.30 10.80
CA LEU A 10 5.83 -8.22 12.21
C LEU A 10 7.05 -7.31 12.49
N PRO A 11 8.18 -7.41 11.75
CA PRO A 11 9.29 -6.47 11.95
C PRO A 11 8.92 -5.01 11.65
N MET A 12 8.14 -4.77 10.59
CA MET A 12 7.65 -3.42 10.26
C MET A 12 6.77 -2.85 11.36
N MET A 13 5.81 -3.64 11.83
CA MET A 13 4.91 -3.27 12.92
C MET A 13 5.67 -3.06 14.22
N ALA A 14 6.66 -3.89 14.52
CA ALA A 14 7.49 -3.76 15.72
C ALA A 14 8.33 -2.48 15.69
N ALA A 15 8.95 -2.15 14.55
CA ALA A 15 9.73 -0.93 14.39
C ALA A 15 8.85 0.32 14.56
N PHE A 16 7.70 0.36 13.88
CA PHE A 16 6.73 1.45 14.02
C PHE A 16 6.21 1.56 15.45
N GLY A 17 5.76 0.44 16.02
CA GLY A 17 5.19 0.38 17.36
C GLY A 17 6.18 0.78 18.45
N PHE A 18 7.45 0.38 18.33
CA PHE A 18 8.50 0.82 19.24
C PHE A 18 8.64 2.34 19.23
N VAL A 19 8.69 2.95 18.03
CA VAL A 19 8.82 4.40 17.90
C VAL A 19 7.60 5.13 18.48
N GLU A 20 6.41 4.64 18.18
CA GLU A 20 5.17 5.24 18.69
C GLU A 20 5.07 5.11 20.22
N VAL A 21 5.39 3.95 20.80
CA VAL A 21 5.28 3.73 22.25
C VAL A 21 6.29 4.59 23.02
N VAL A 22 7.52 4.72 22.51
CA VAL A 22 8.62 5.40 23.22
C VAL A 22 8.57 6.92 23.02
N TRP A 23 8.31 7.41 21.80
CA TRP A 23 8.40 8.84 21.48
C TRP A 23 7.05 9.53 21.20
N ARG A 24 6.00 8.78 20.84
CA ARG A 24 4.66 9.30 20.44
C ARG A 24 4.72 10.51 19.49
N PRO A 25 5.47 10.41 18.39
CA PRO A 25 5.71 11.58 17.59
C PRO A 25 4.50 11.98 16.73
N SER A 26 4.36 13.27 16.43
CA SER A 26 3.22 13.80 15.66
C SER A 26 3.25 13.45 14.17
N TRP A 27 4.36 12.94 13.64
CA TRP A 27 4.57 12.65 12.22
C TRP A 27 4.24 11.22 11.80
N THR A 28 3.93 10.30 12.73
CA THR A 28 3.64 8.90 12.38
C THR A 28 2.34 8.71 11.62
N GLY A 29 1.45 9.70 11.67
CA GLY A 29 0.18 9.66 10.95
C GLY A 29 -0.92 8.83 11.63
N LEU A 30 -0.78 8.53 12.93
CA LEU A 30 -1.87 7.91 13.71
C LEU A 30 -3.02 8.88 14.02
N SER A 31 -2.83 10.17 13.79
CA SER A 31 -3.93 11.13 13.82
C SER A 31 -4.97 10.82 12.75
N LEU A 32 -6.23 11.17 13.01
CA LEU A 32 -7.28 11.17 11.99
C LEU A 32 -7.08 12.27 10.93
N GLY A 33 -6.15 13.21 11.17
CA GLY A 33 -5.93 14.37 10.31
C GLY A 33 -7.21 15.18 10.14
N ARG A 34 -7.43 15.70 8.93
CA ARG A 34 -8.75 16.17 8.50
C ARG A 34 -9.57 15.00 7.97
N LEU A 35 -10.44 14.48 8.82
CA LEU A 35 -11.21 13.25 8.56
C LEU A 35 -12.05 13.34 7.25
N ASP A 36 -12.66 14.49 6.98
CA ASP A 36 -13.39 14.78 5.73
C ASP A 36 -12.52 14.56 4.49
N ALA A 37 -11.31 15.14 4.49
CA ALA A 37 -10.37 15.02 3.39
C ALA A 37 -9.83 13.58 3.25
N GLN A 38 -9.55 12.90 4.37
CA GLN A 38 -9.07 11.52 4.37
C GLN A 38 -10.11 10.54 3.83
N LEU A 39 -11.36 10.67 4.25
CA LEU A 39 -12.46 9.82 3.79
C LEU A 39 -12.81 10.10 2.33
N LEU A 40 -12.85 11.37 1.91
CA LEU A 40 -13.08 11.71 0.50
C LEU A 40 -11.95 11.18 -0.39
N PHE A 41 -10.70 11.37 0.02
CA PHE A 41 -9.54 10.82 -0.68
C PHE A 41 -9.67 9.30 -0.82
N GLY A 42 -9.89 8.59 0.29
CA GLY A 42 -10.04 7.13 0.29
C GLY A 42 -11.20 6.66 -0.58
N ALA A 43 -12.38 7.30 -0.47
CA ALA A 43 -13.57 6.93 -1.23
C ALA A 43 -13.40 7.09 -2.75
N VAL A 44 -12.65 8.09 -3.20
CA VAL A 44 -12.39 8.33 -4.63
C VAL A 44 -11.22 7.48 -5.12
N THR A 45 -10.12 7.43 -4.38
CA THR A 45 -8.89 6.78 -4.85
C THR A 45 -8.94 5.27 -4.72
N ALA A 46 -9.63 4.70 -3.73
CA ALA A 46 -9.75 3.26 -3.58
C ALA A 46 -10.34 2.57 -4.83
N PRO A 47 -11.54 2.92 -5.33
CA PRO A 47 -12.09 2.29 -6.53
C PRO A 47 -11.22 2.57 -7.77
N ALA A 48 -10.67 3.79 -7.90
CA ALA A 48 -9.80 4.14 -9.02
C ALA A 48 -8.53 3.26 -9.05
N LEU A 49 -7.85 3.11 -7.90
CA LEU A 49 -6.64 2.31 -7.79
C LEU A 49 -6.93 0.82 -7.89
N PHE A 50 -8.07 0.33 -7.37
CA PHE A 50 -8.48 -1.06 -7.57
C PHE A 50 -8.60 -1.38 -9.07
N VAL A 51 -9.32 -0.55 -9.82
CA VAL A 51 -9.52 -0.73 -11.26
C VAL A 51 -8.20 -0.60 -12.02
N ALA A 52 -7.42 0.45 -11.72
CA ALA A 52 -6.12 0.68 -12.37
C ALA A 52 -5.13 -0.47 -12.10
N ALA A 53 -5.04 -0.93 -10.86
CA ALA A 53 -4.15 -2.04 -10.48
C ALA A 53 -4.58 -3.36 -11.13
N THR A 54 -5.89 -3.65 -11.17
CA THR A 54 -6.45 -4.80 -11.89
C THR A 54 -6.10 -4.75 -13.37
N TRP A 55 -6.23 -3.57 -13.98
CA TRP A 55 -5.88 -3.35 -15.38
C TRP A 55 -4.39 -3.55 -15.65
N VAL A 56 -3.52 -2.98 -14.82
CA VAL A 56 -2.07 -3.18 -14.93
C VAL A 56 -1.72 -4.65 -14.80
N GLN A 57 -2.35 -5.38 -13.87
CA GLN A 57 -2.09 -6.81 -13.70
C GLN A 57 -2.53 -7.62 -14.92
N LEU A 58 -3.63 -7.26 -15.59
CA LEU A 58 -4.03 -7.85 -16.87
C LEU A 58 -2.94 -7.64 -17.93
N LEU A 59 -2.41 -6.42 -18.05
CA LEU A 59 -1.35 -6.10 -19.03
C LEU A 59 -0.06 -6.86 -18.75
N LEU A 60 0.36 -6.95 -17.48
CA LEU A 60 1.53 -7.73 -17.07
C LEU A 60 1.34 -9.23 -17.34
N THR A 61 0.15 -9.75 -17.05
CA THR A 61 -0.19 -11.15 -17.29
C THR A 61 -0.12 -11.51 -18.77
N ARG A 62 -0.59 -10.63 -19.66
CA ARG A 62 -0.48 -10.84 -21.11
C ARG A 62 0.96 -10.96 -21.60
N ARG A 63 1.91 -10.31 -20.92
CA ARG A 63 3.35 -10.42 -21.23
C ARG A 63 3.99 -11.65 -20.60
N ARG A 64 3.65 -11.95 -19.33
CA ARG A 64 4.24 -13.06 -18.57
C ARG A 64 3.63 -14.43 -18.93
N GLY A 65 2.41 -14.45 -19.45
CA GLY A 65 1.66 -15.67 -19.76
C GLY A 65 1.09 -16.41 -18.54
N ALA A 66 1.23 -15.86 -17.33
CA ALA A 66 0.76 -16.49 -16.09
C ALA A 66 0.32 -15.45 -15.06
N ILE A 67 -0.62 -15.83 -14.20
CA ILE A 67 -1.13 -15.03 -13.08
C ILE A 67 -1.52 -15.95 -11.92
N GLY A 68 -1.23 -15.53 -10.69
CA GLY A 68 -1.78 -16.18 -9.51
C GLY A 68 -3.23 -15.75 -9.31
N VAL A 69 -4.15 -16.71 -9.34
CA VAL A 69 -5.59 -16.48 -9.14
C VAL A 69 -6.01 -17.18 -7.85
N PRO A 70 -6.81 -16.54 -6.98
CA PRO A 70 -7.45 -17.22 -5.87
C PRO A 70 -8.23 -18.45 -6.30
N SER A 71 -8.22 -19.51 -5.49
CA SER A 71 -8.87 -20.79 -5.83
C SER A 71 -10.40 -20.71 -5.90
N GLY A 72 -10.99 -19.66 -5.31
CA GLY A 72 -12.41 -19.41 -5.30
C GLY A 72 -12.75 -18.08 -4.59
N PRO A 73 -14.04 -17.76 -4.46
CA PRO A 73 -14.47 -16.50 -3.85
C PRO A 73 -14.09 -16.40 -2.38
N GLY A 74 -14.08 -17.51 -1.64
CA GLY A 74 -13.65 -17.53 -0.25
C GLY A 74 -12.17 -17.17 -0.07
N ASP A 75 -11.30 -17.68 -0.93
CA ASP A 75 -9.87 -17.33 -0.93
C ASP A 75 -9.64 -15.87 -1.34
N ALA A 76 -10.39 -15.37 -2.33
CA ALA A 76 -10.34 -13.95 -2.71
C ALA A 76 -10.71 -13.02 -1.53
N TRP A 77 -11.77 -13.35 -0.79
CA TRP A 77 -12.18 -12.60 0.41
C TRP A 77 -11.18 -12.73 1.56
N PHE A 78 -10.61 -13.91 1.76
CA PHE A 78 -9.56 -14.12 2.75
C PHE A 78 -8.31 -13.26 2.46
N GLN A 79 -7.90 -13.19 1.20
CA GLN A 79 -6.81 -12.32 0.77
C GLN A 79 -7.13 -10.84 0.95
N ALA A 80 -8.34 -10.40 0.60
CA ALA A 80 -8.79 -9.03 0.87
C ALA A 80 -8.73 -8.69 2.37
N GLY A 81 -9.19 -9.61 3.22
CA GLY A 81 -9.11 -9.49 4.68
C GLY A 81 -7.66 -9.39 5.20
N PHE A 82 -6.75 -10.18 4.63
CA PHE A 82 -5.33 -10.04 4.93
C PHE A 82 -4.77 -8.68 4.48
N TYR A 83 -5.17 -8.19 3.30
CA TYR A 83 -4.69 -6.90 2.80
C TYR A 83 -5.17 -5.72 3.65
N LEU A 84 -6.34 -5.82 4.29
CA LEU A 84 -6.80 -4.85 5.31
C LEU A 84 -5.85 -4.73 6.50
N VAL A 85 -5.00 -5.73 6.76
CA VAL A 85 -3.94 -5.69 7.78
C VAL A 85 -2.61 -5.28 7.15
N ASN A 86 -2.27 -5.86 6.00
CA ASN A 86 -1.01 -5.59 5.29
C ASN A 86 -0.85 -4.10 4.92
N GLY A 87 -1.85 -3.52 4.26
CA GLY A 87 -1.80 -2.15 3.75
C GLY A 87 -1.50 -1.13 4.86
N PRO A 88 -2.28 -1.10 5.95
CA PRO A 88 -2.01 -0.19 7.07
C PRO A 88 -0.64 -0.38 7.72
N ILE A 89 -0.14 -1.62 7.86
CA ILE A 89 1.20 -1.87 8.43
C ILE A 89 2.29 -1.33 7.51
N GLU A 90 2.19 -1.58 6.21
CA GLU A 90 3.14 -1.02 5.24
C GLU A 90 3.08 0.50 5.21
N GLU A 91 1.89 1.12 5.23
CA GLU A 91 1.75 2.58 5.30
C GLU A 91 2.32 3.14 6.60
N ALA A 92 2.07 2.51 7.75
CA ALA A 92 2.65 2.92 9.02
C ALA A 92 4.19 2.93 8.95
N PHE A 93 4.80 1.89 8.37
CA PHE A 93 6.24 1.83 8.24
C PHE A 93 6.80 2.82 7.21
N PHE A 94 6.33 2.77 5.95
CA PHE A 94 6.93 3.59 4.88
C PHE A 94 6.52 5.06 4.96
N ARG A 95 5.25 5.35 5.29
CA ARG A 95 4.72 6.73 5.26
C ARG A 95 4.86 7.36 6.64
N GLY A 96 4.43 6.65 7.69
CA GLY A 96 4.54 7.14 9.05
C GLY A 96 5.99 7.22 9.54
N LEU A 97 6.70 6.09 9.58
CA LEU A 97 8.03 6.03 10.18
C LEU A 97 9.12 6.61 9.26
N VAL A 98 9.26 6.09 8.03
CA VAL A 98 10.35 6.50 7.14
C VAL A 98 10.10 7.90 6.58
N GLN A 99 9.00 8.11 5.83
CA GLN A 99 8.71 9.41 5.23
C GLN A 99 8.41 10.48 6.28
N GLY A 100 7.56 10.20 7.26
CA GLY A 100 7.22 11.15 8.33
C GLY A 100 8.43 11.49 9.19
N GLY A 101 9.21 10.49 9.61
CA GLY A 101 10.40 10.69 10.44
C GLY A 101 11.51 11.48 9.73
N LEU A 102 11.87 11.07 8.51
CA LEU A 102 12.86 11.83 7.72
C LEU A 102 12.32 13.19 7.27
N GLY A 103 11.02 13.28 7.05
CA GLY A 103 10.32 14.54 6.77
C GLY A 103 10.43 15.53 7.92
N ALA A 104 10.27 15.06 9.16
CA ALA A 104 10.43 15.87 10.37
C ALA A 104 11.91 16.24 10.64
N LEU A 105 12.85 15.36 10.29
CA LEU A 105 14.27 15.56 10.54
C LEU A 105 14.96 16.48 9.52
N ILE A 106 14.68 16.28 8.23
CA ILE A 106 15.44 16.88 7.11
C ILE A 106 14.53 17.76 6.23
N GLY A 107 13.22 17.51 6.25
CA GLY A 107 12.22 18.27 5.51
C GLY A 107 11.29 17.37 4.68
N PRO A 108 10.03 17.77 4.46
CA PRO A 108 9.03 16.91 3.80
C PRO A 108 9.41 16.35 2.42
N PRO A 109 10.06 17.11 1.50
CA PRO A 109 10.49 16.56 0.22
C PRO A 109 11.49 15.41 0.36
N ALA A 110 12.44 15.52 1.30
CA ALA A 110 13.43 14.48 1.55
C ALA A 110 12.77 13.22 2.15
N GLY A 111 11.84 13.41 3.10
CA GLY A 111 11.02 12.33 3.62
C GLY A 111 10.22 11.61 2.54
N PHE A 112 9.56 12.35 1.66
CA PHE A 112 8.79 11.79 0.54
C PHE A 112 9.67 10.94 -0.39
N VAL A 113 10.83 11.47 -0.80
CA VAL A 113 11.77 10.74 -1.66
C VAL A 113 12.26 9.48 -0.97
N ALA A 114 12.70 9.58 0.30
CA ALA A 114 13.25 8.45 1.04
C ALA A 114 12.21 7.36 1.30
N GLY A 115 11.00 7.71 1.74
CA GLY A 115 9.92 6.75 1.96
C GLY A 115 9.48 6.06 0.68
N THR A 116 9.37 6.81 -0.43
CA THR A 116 9.05 6.25 -1.75
C THR A 116 10.13 5.30 -2.23
N LEU A 117 11.41 5.68 -2.13
CA LEU A 117 12.53 4.80 -2.52
C LEU A 117 12.57 3.55 -1.64
N ALA A 118 12.41 3.67 -0.33
CA ALA A 118 12.37 2.53 0.58
C ALA A 118 11.25 1.56 0.21
N TYR A 119 10.04 2.08 -0.07
CA TYR A 119 8.88 1.30 -0.50
C TYR A 119 9.13 0.55 -1.82
N VAL A 120 9.69 1.24 -2.82
CA VAL A 120 9.97 0.65 -4.14
C VAL A 120 11.09 -0.39 -4.06
N LEU A 121 12.20 -0.08 -3.38
CA LEU A 121 13.33 -0.99 -3.23
C LEU A 121 12.96 -2.23 -2.43
N TYR A 122 12.11 -2.08 -1.41
CA TYR A 122 11.56 -3.21 -0.67
C TYR A 122 10.81 -4.19 -1.58
N HIS A 123 9.90 -3.69 -2.42
CA HIS A 123 9.18 -4.55 -3.37
C HIS A 123 10.11 -5.19 -4.40
N ARG A 124 11.15 -4.47 -4.81
CA ARG A 124 12.15 -4.99 -5.74
C ARG A 124 12.85 -6.25 -5.21
N LEU A 125 12.96 -6.45 -3.89
CA LEU A 125 13.60 -7.64 -3.31
C LEU A 125 12.88 -8.95 -3.67
N GLY A 126 11.58 -8.90 -3.95
CA GLY A 126 10.79 -10.09 -4.31
C GLY A 126 10.16 -10.04 -5.70
N TRP A 127 10.05 -8.86 -6.32
CA TRP A 127 9.23 -8.66 -7.52
C TRP A 127 10.09 -8.33 -8.74
N SER A 128 9.56 -8.63 -9.93
CA SER A 128 10.19 -8.26 -11.19
C SER A 128 10.19 -6.73 -11.39
N TRP A 129 11.04 -6.21 -12.28
CA TRP A 129 11.07 -4.78 -12.58
C TRP A 129 9.72 -4.21 -13.06
N PRO A 130 8.97 -4.86 -13.97
CA PRO A 130 7.65 -4.37 -14.37
C PRO A 130 6.66 -4.25 -13.20
N GLU A 131 6.63 -5.22 -12.30
CA GLU A 131 5.78 -5.19 -11.10
C GLU A 131 6.25 -4.14 -10.09
N THR A 132 7.56 -3.97 -9.95
CA THR A 132 8.16 -2.92 -9.11
C THR A 132 7.78 -1.53 -9.61
N LEU A 133 7.83 -1.30 -10.93
CA LEU A 133 7.41 -0.04 -11.54
C LEU A 133 5.89 0.18 -11.37
N ALA A 134 5.07 -0.84 -11.55
CA ALA A 134 3.64 -0.77 -11.27
C ALA A 134 3.37 -0.38 -9.80
N THR A 135 4.16 -0.92 -8.88
CA THR A 135 4.09 -0.58 -7.44
C THR A 135 4.49 0.87 -7.19
N ALA A 136 5.52 1.38 -7.88
CA ALA A 136 5.91 2.78 -7.79
C ALA A 136 4.81 3.74 -8.28
N LEU A 137 4.04 3.36 -9.30
CA LEU A 137 2.90 4.15 -9.78
C LEU A 137 1.78 4.31 -8.73
N VAL A 138 1.72 3.42 -7.74
CA VAL A 138 0.84 3.56 -6.56
C VAL A 138 1.58 4.28 -5.43
N GLY A 139 2.83 3.90 -5.17
CA GLY A 139 3.62 4.40 -4.05
C GLY A 139 3.87 5.90 -4.09
N VAL A 140 4.09 6.48 -5.28
CA VAL A 140 4.31 7.92 -5.49
C VAL A 140 3.04 8.73 -5.14
N PRO A 141 1.85 8.45 -5.71
CA PRO A 141 0.62 9.15 -5.31
C PRO A 141 0.30 9.04 -3.83
N LEU A 142 0.48 7.86 -3.21
CA LEU A 142 0.21 7.69 -1.77
C LEU A 142 1.21 8.45 -0.90
N GLY A 143 2.50 8.46 -1.27
CA GLY A 143 3.51 9.27 -0.59
C GLY A 143 3.21 10.77 -0.70
N LEU A 144 2.78 11.24 -1.87
CA LEU A 144 2.34 12.62 -2.06
C LEU A 144 1.09 12.93 -1.23
N ALA A 145 0.11 12.03 -1.21
CA ALA A 145 -1.12 12.21 -0.43
C ALA A 145 -0.84 12.27 1.09
N PHE A 146 0.06 11.43 1.62
CA PHE A 146 0.47 11.50 3.02
C PHE A 146 1.09 12.85 3.39
N TRP A 147 1.84 13.46 2.45
CA TRP A 147 2.44 14.77 2.66
C TRP A 147 1.45 15.93 2.46
N LEU A 148 0.61 15.86 1.42
CA LEU A 148 -0.13 17.04 0.92
C LEU A 148 -1.60 17.08 1.35
N LEU A 149 -2.18 15.99 1.85
CA LEU A 149 -3.54 16.04 2.39
C LEU A 149 -3.58 17.00 3.59
N PRO A 150 -4.65 17.80 3.71
CA PRO A 150 -4.67 18.88 4.68
C PRO A 150 -4.84 18.36 6.12
N GLY A 151 -4.36 19.13 7.09
CA GLY A 151 -4.39 18.78 8.51
C GLY A 151 -3.13 18.05 8.98
N PRO A 152 -3.12 17.54 10.22
CA PRO A 152 -2.04 16.69 10.71
C PRO A 152 -1.86 15.45 9.80
N PRO A 153 -0.63 14.90 9.69
CA PRO A 153 -0.40 13.66 8.95
C PRO A 153 -1.37 12.57 9.38
N SER A 154 -1.87 11.80 8.43
CA SER A 154 -2.80 10.70 8.69
C SER A 154 -2.58 9.56 7.73
N LEU A 155 -2.58 8.34 8.26
CA LEU A 155 -2.49 7.10 7.50
C LEU A 155 -3.85 6.62 6.97
N LEU A 156 -4.96 7.23 7.38
CA LEU A 156 -6.31 6.71 7.11
C LEU A 156 -6.62 6.60 5.61
N GLY A 157 -6.59 7.72 4.90
CA GLY A 157 -6.94 7.76 3.48
C GLY A 157 -5.96 6.96 2.62
N VAL A 158 -4.66 7.08 2.91
CA VAL A 158 -3.62 6.35 2.17
C VAL A 158 -3.67 4.84 2.42
N SER A 159 -4.05 4.39 3.63
CA SER A 159 -4.24 2.97 3.92
C SER A 159 -5.44 2.40 3.17
N ILE A 160 -6.57 3.11 3.15
CA ILE A 160 -7.77 2.70 2.38
C ILE A 160 -7.42 2.54 0.89
N ALA A 161 -6.72 3.53 0.34
CA ALA A 161 -6.29 3.54 -1.04
C ALA A 161 -5.28 2.42 -1.35
N HIS A 162 -4.30 2.18 -0.46
CA HIS A 162 -3.33 1.09 -0.58
C HIS A 162 -4.05 -0.26 -0.60
N VAL A 163 -4.90 -0.56 0.39
CA VAL A 163 -5.62 -1.85 0.46
C VAL A 163 -6.35 -2.13 -0.85
N ALA A 164 -7.05 -1.13 -1.40
CA ALA A 164 -7.76 -1.28 -2.66
C ALA A 164 -6.82 -1.51 -3.85
N ALA A 165 -5.68 -0.82 -3.91
CA ALA A 165 -4.66 -1.06 -4.92
C ALA A 165 -4.10 -2.48 -4.84
N THR A 166 -3.79 -2.98 -3.64
CA THR A 166 -3.31 -4.35 -3.42
C THR A 166 -4.37 -5.38 -3.81
N CYS A 167 -5.63 -5.17 -3.42
CA CYS A 167 -6.75 -6.01 -3.82
C CYS A 167 -6.98 -6.01 -5.33
N GLY A 168 -6.69 -4.91 -6.03
CA GLY A 168 -6.78 -4.85 -7.49
C GLY A 168 -5.61 -5.58 -8.16
N PHE A 169 -4.40 -5.42 -7.64
CA PHE A 169 -3.21 -6.01 -8.22
C PHE A 169 -3.09 -7.52 -7.94
N LEU A 170 -3.49 -7.93 -6.73
CA LEU A 170 -3.35 -9.28 -6.17
C LEU A 170 -4.70 -9.78 -5.68
N GLY A 171 -4.90 -11.10 -5.61
CA GLY A 171 -6.10 -11.69 -5.00
C GLY A 171 -7.41 -11.33 -5.72
N PRO A 172 -8.28 -10.45 -5.17
CA PRO A 172 -9.58 -10.12 -5.74
C PRO A 172 -9.58 -9.66 -7.22
N GLY A 173 -8.65 -8.79 -7.64
CA GLY A 173 -8.55 -8.33 -9.02
C GLY A 173 -8.20 -9.45 -10.01
N PRO A 174 -7.12 -10.23 -9.78
CA PRO A 174 -6.86 -11.47 -10.50
C PRO A 174 -8.04 -12.44 -10.55
N TYR A 175 -8.75 -12.63 -9.43
CA TYR A 175 -9.96 -13.45 -9.38
C TYR A 175 -11.04 -12.92 -10.31
N LEU A 176 -11.29 -11.61 -10.29
CA LEU A 176 -12.25 -10.96 -11.18
C LEU A 176 -11.88 -11.13 -12.66
N LEU A 177 -10.61 -10.92 -13.02
CA LEU A 177 -10.12 -11.10 -14.40
C LEU A 177 -10.35 -12.54 -14.89
N TRP A 178 -10.08 -13.53 -14.05
CA TRP A 178 -10.32 -14.94 -14.36
C TRP A 178 -11.81 -15.24 -14.52
N LYS A 179 -12.66 -14.75 -13.59
CA LYS A 179 -14.12 -14.91 -13.63
C LYS A 179 -14.74 -14.30 -14.89
N LEU A 180 -14.15 -13.20 -15.38
CA LEU A 180 -14.52 -12.52 -16.63
C LEU A 180 -13.86 -13.13 -17.89
N ARG A 181 -13.06 -14.19 -17.74
CA ARG A 181 -12.34 -14.88 -18.84
C ARG A 181 -11.38 -13.97 -19.61
N LEU A 182 -10.81 -12.96 -18.94
CA LEU A 182 -9.81 -12.05 -19.51
C LEU A 182 -8.38 -12.58 -19.37
N VAL A 183 -8.18 -13.54 -18.48
CA VAL A 183 -6.95 -14.31 -18.28
C VAL A 183 -7.29 -15.80 -18.18
N ARG A 184 -6.31 -16.67 -18.46
CA ARG A 184 -6.43 -18.12 -18.33
C ARG A 184 -5.74 -18.58 -17.06
#